data_AF-A0AAV9VPV8-F1
#
_entry.id   AF-A0AAV9VPV8-F1
#
_cell.length_a   1.000
_cell.length_b   1.000
_cell.length_c   1.000
_cell.angle_alpha   90.00
_cell.angle_beta   90.00
_cell.angle_gamma   90.00
#
_symmetry.space_group_name_H-M   'P 1'
#
loop_
_entity.id
_entity.type
_entity.pdbx_description
1 polymer ?
#
loop_
_entity_poly.entity_id
_entity_poly.type
_entity_poly.pdbx_seq_one_letter_code
_entity_poly.pdbx_strand_id
1 'polypeptide(L)'
;MWKAPPQDPSAEPQKRQHPSPSPSMTSSNTDDPLLTPQFCFSTSALKEFLSVSRSTTDDTISQHLSSLSPPPTFNPSTTSQRTPSHRLIPPTTLSTFLSSTIYPTWSKRSEVLTYCAIVATSPDPNDPNIDLISKENEKDRMRIVDERLDPYSGRFFPTESRTQVLAGVVRNERGVEEIVRERTWEVIKTRSTDGMGGKTWQEAYAEWKTPS
;
A
#
# COMPACT_ATOMS: atom_id res chain seq x y z
N MET A 1 -29.92 -25.68 -74.78
CA MET A 1 -30.18 -26.77 -73.81
C MET A 1 -29.33 -26.49 -72.58
N TRP A 2 -29.96 -26.02 -71.51
CA TRP A 2 -29.32 -25.61 -70.26
C TRP A 2 -30.07 -26.35 -69.15
N LYS A 3 -29.36 -27.23 -68.44
CA LYS A 3 -29.90 -28.05 -67.34
C LYS A 3 -29.61 -27.32 -66.03
N ALA A 4 -30.67 -27.03 -65.27
CA ALA A 4 -30.58 -26.52 -63.92
C ALA A 4 -30.05 -27.59 -62.95
N PRO A 5 -29.28 -27.23 -61.90
CA PRO A 5 -28.92 -28.14 -60.82
C PRO A 5 -30.07 -28.32 -59.81
N PRO A 6 -30.11 -29.45 -59.08
CA PRO A 6 -31.24 -29.84 -58.24
C PRO A 6 -31.27 -29.09 -56.89
N GLN A 7 -32.48 -28.78 -56.42
CA GLN A 7 -32.77 -28.23 -55.09
C GLN A 7 -32.83 -29.35 -54.04
N ASP A 8 -32.06 -29.21 -52.96
CA ASP A 8 -32.16 -30.04 -51.76
C ASP A 8 -33.23 -29.45 -50.82
N PRO A 9 -34.19 -30.24 -50.31
CA PRO A 9 -35.19 -29.76 -49.36
C PRO A 9 -34.95 -30.39 -47.99
N SER A 10 -34.29 -29.68 -47.07
CA SER A 10 -34.44 -29.91 -45.62
C SER A 10 -33.92 -28.73 -44.82
N ALA A 11 -34.83 -27.81 -44.48
CA ALA A 11 -34.62 -26.77 -43.49
C ALA A 11 -35.44 -27.14 -42.23
N GLU A 12 -34.77 -27.74 -41.24
CA GLU A 12 -35.28 -27.82 -39.87
C GLU A 12 -34.88 -26.56 -39.10
N PRO A 13 -35.80 -25.92 -38.35
CA PRO A 13 -35.49 -24.72 -37.59
C PRO A 13 -34.77 -25.07 -36.28
N GLN A 14 -33.48 -24.77 -36.19
CA GLN A 14 -32.72 -24.84 -34.95
C GLN A 14 -33.19 -23.78 -33.95
N LYS A 15 -33.69 -24.27 -32.82
CA LYS A 15 -34.17 -23.56 -31.64
C LYS A 15 -33.05 -22.69 -31.04
N ARG A 16 -33.20 -21.36 -31.07
CA ARG A 16 -32.29 -20.41 -30.41
C ARG A 16 -32.25 -20.70 -28.91
N GLN A 17 -31.10 -21.14 -28.42
CA GLN A 17 -30.83 -21.22 -26.99
C GLN A 17 -30.46 -19.81 -26.49
N HIS A 18 -31.24 -19.32 -25.54
CA HIS A 18 -30.88 -18.15 -24.73
C HIS A 18 -29.74 -18.52 -23.78
N PRO A 19 -28.65 -17.74 -23.69
CA PRO A 19 -27.71 -17.91 -22.60
C PRO A 19 -28.32 -17.36 -21.31
N SER A 20 -28.48 -18.23 -20.31
CA SER A 20 -28.80 -17.84 -18.94
C SER A 20 -27.71 -16.92 -18.38
N PRO A 21 -28.07 -15.87 -17.64
CA PRO A 21 -27.09 -15.00 -16.99
C PRO A 21 -26.40 -15.75 -15.85
N SER A 22 -25.07 -15.79 -15.89
CA SER A 22 -24.24 -16.20 -14.76
C SER A 22 -24.59 -15.38 -13.52
N PRO A 23 -24.60 -15.98 -12.31
CA PRO A 23 -24.88 -15.24 -11.10
C PRO A 23 -23.78 -14.22 -10.87
N SER A 24 -24.24 -12.97 -10.86
CA SER A 24 -23.56 -11.73 -10.54
C SER A 24 -22.48 -11.90 -9.48
N MET A 25 -21.26 -11.50 -9.83
CA MET A 25 -20.25 -11.14 -8.84
C MET A 25 -20.85 -10.10 -7.91
N THR A 26 -21.01 -10.46 -6.65
CA THR A 26 -21.17 -9.50 -5.58
C THR A 26 -19.84 -8.76 -5.45
N SER A 27 -19.70 -7.64 -6.14
CA SER A 27 -18.72 -6.61 -5.80
C SER A 27 -19.12 -6.05 -4.43
N SER A 28 -18.73 -6.73 -3.37
CA SER A 28 -18.56 -6.08 -2.08
C SER A 28 -17.35 -5.15 -2.25
N ASN A 29 -17.60 -3.84 -2.32
CA ASN A 29 -16.58 -2.82 -2.12
C ASN A 29 -16.03 -2.94 -0.69
N THR A 30 -15.13 -3.89 -0.51
CA THR A 30 -14.19 -3.96 0.60
C THR A 30 -12.82 -3.99 -0.07
N ASP A 31 -12.28 -2.81 -0.37
CA ASP A 31 -10.93 -2.57 -0.92
C ASP A 31 -9.79 -3.02 0.03
N ASP A 32 -10.07 -3.95 0.94
CA ASP A 32 -9.08 -4.49 1.85
C ASP A 32 -8.41 -5.67 1.14
N PRO A 33 -7.09 -5.59 0.86
CA PRO A 33 -6.39 -6.69 0.22
C PRO A 33 -6.50 -7.92 1.12
N LEU A 34 -6.93 -9.04 0.55
CA LEU A 34 -6.89 -10.31 1.26
C LEU A 34 -5.43 -10.60 1.64
N LEU A 35 -5.14 -10.52 2.94
CA LEU A 35 -3.81 -10.76 3.48
C LEU A 35 -3.44 -12.22 3.28
N THR A 36 -2.58 -12.47 2.29
CA THR A 36 -2.06 -13.79 1.94
C THR A 36 -0.54 -13.73 1.81
N PRO A 37 0.19 -14.84 2.04
CA PRO A 37 1.63 -14.85 1.83
C PRO A 37 2.01 -14.48 0.39
N GLN A 38 1.18 -14.86 -0.58
CA GLN A 38 1.32 -14.56 -2.01
C GLN A 38 1.30 -13.05 -2.27
N PHE A 39 0.41 -12.32 -1.59
CA PHE A 39 0.39 -10.85 -1.65
C PHE A 39 1.72 -10.27 -1.17
N CYS A 40 2.25 -10.73 -0.03
CA CYS A 40 3.53 -10.22 0.49
C CYS A 40 4.71 -10.53 -0.43
N PHE A 41 4.77 -11.74 -0.99
CA PHE A 41 5.82 -12.13 -1.93
C PHE A 41 5.76 -11.39 -3.26
N SER A 42 4.59 -10.90 -3.65
CA SER A 42 4.46 -9.90 -4.73
C SER A 42 4.88 -8.52 -4.22
N THR A 43 6.20 -8.31 -4.10
CA THR A 43 6.75 -7.06 -3.54
C THR A 43 6.31 -5.81 -4.30
N SER A 44 6.01 -5.92 -5.60
CA SER A 44 5.41 -4.84 -6.39
C SER A 44 3.99 -4.52 -5.94
N ALA A 45 3.14 -5.53 -5.72
CA ALA A 45 1.77 -5.32 -5.24
C ALA A 45 1.74 -4.74 -3.83
N LEU A 46 2.64 -5.20 -2.94
CA LEU A 46 2.80 -4.60 -1.61
C LEU A 46 3.16 -3.12 -1.68
N LYS A 47 4.15 -2.76 -2.50
CA LYS A 47 4.58 -1.36 -2.67
C LYS A 47 3.49 -0.51 -3.32
N GLU A 48 2.80 -1.03 -4.32
CA GLU A 48 1.70 -0.35 -4.99
C GLU A 48 0.55 -0.06 -4.03
N PHE A 49 0.13 -1.05 -3.23
CA PHE A 49 -0.87 -0.86 -2.17
C PHE A 49 -0.47 0.28 -1.21
N LEU A 50 0.77 0.26 -0.71
CA LEU A 50 1.25 1.31 0.20
C LEU A 50 1.32 2.67 -0.48
N SER A 51 1.78 2.72 -1.74
CA SER A 51 1.85 3.95 -2.53
C SER A 51 0.48 4.56 -2.74
N VAL A 52 -0.52 3.76 -3.14
CA VAL A 52 -1.89 4.23 -3.37
C VAL A 52 -2.54 4.68 -2.05
N SER A 53 -2.33 3.94 -0.96
CA SER A 53 -2.84 4.32 0.35
C SER A 53 -2.24 5.66 0.83
N ARG A 54 -0.94 5.89 0.58
CA ARG A 54 -0.24 7.16 0.88
C ARG A 54 -0.77 8.30 0.02
N SER A 55 -0.89 8.09 -1.29
CA SER A 55 -1.32 9.14 -2.22
C SER A 55 -2.75 9.59 -1.99
N THR A 56 -3.61 8.70 -1.48
CA THR A 56 -5.02 9.01 -1.20
C THR A 56 -5.22 9.73 0.13
N THR A 57 -4.31 9.55 1.10
CA THR A 57 -4.50 10.03 2.47
C THR A 57 -3.45 11.08 2.88
N ASP A 58 -2.17 10.75 2.74
CA ASP A 58 -1.05 11.56 3.26
C ASP A 58 -0.64 12.65 2.25
N ASP A 59 -0.46 12.31 0.97
CA ASP A 59 0.00 13.29 -0.04
C ASP A 59 -1.05 14.39 -0.28
N THR A 60 -2.33 14.05 -0.12
CA THR A 60 -3.47 14.95 -0.24
C THR A 60 -3.85 15.63 1.07
N ILE A 61 -3.09 15.43 2.16
CA ILE A 61 -3.45 15.91 3.50
C ILE A 61 -3.75 17.41 3.52
N SER A 62 -2.95 18.22 2.82
CA SER A 62 -3.14 19.67 2.74
C SER A 62 -4.49 20.06 2.12
N GLN A 63 -4.95 19.29 1.13
CA GLN A 63 -6.24 19.49 0.48
C GLN A 63 -7.38 19.08 1.42
N HIS A 64 -7.28 17.92 2.07
CA HIS A 64 -8.24 17.48 3.08
C HIS A 64 -8.38 18.51 4.20
N LEU A 65 -7.27 18.97 4.78
CA LEU A 65 -7.29 20.00 5.83
C LEU A 65 -7.91 21.32 5.36
N SER A 66 -7.68 21.71 4.10
CA SER A 66 -8.29 22.92 3.54
C SER A 66 -9.81 22.81 3.43
N SER A 67 -10.35 21.62 3.13
CA SER A 67 -11.80 21.37 3.11
C SER A 67 -12.46 21.36 4.50
N LEU A 68 -11.68 21.07 5.55
CA LEU A 68 -12.15 21.14 6.94
C LEU A 68 -12.14 22.59 7.48
N SER A 69 -11.37 23.49 6.85
CA SER A 69 -11.34 24.88 7.26
C SER A 69 -12.66 25.58 6.90
N PRO A 70 -13.24 26.37 7.80
CA PRO A 70 -14.47 27.10 7.48
C PRO A 70 -14.24 28.03 6.28
N PRO A 71 -15.22 28.15 5.35
CA PRO A 71 -15.10 29.06 4.23
C PRO A 71 -14.98 30.49 4.73
N PRO A 72 -14.25 31.37 4.02
CA PRO A 72 -14.17 32.77 4.42
C PRO A 72 -15.56 33.39 4.30
N THR A 73 -16.01 34.04 5.36
CA THR A 73 -17.16 34.96 5.26
C THR A 73 -16.72 36.19 4.48
N PHE A 74 -17.42 36.46 3.37
CA PHE A 74 -17.15 37.66 2.58
C PHE A 74 -17.54 38.89 3.40
N ASN A 75 -16.58 39.78 3.64
CA ASN A 75 -16.83 41.07 4.26
C ASN A 75 -16.24 42.19 3.38
N PRO A 76 -17.06 43.09 2.81
CA PRO A 76 -16.59 44.14 1.91
C PRO A 76 -15.68 45.17 2.59
N SER A 77 -15.66 45.22 3.92
CA SER A 77 -14.80 46.14 4.70
C SER A 77 -13.37 45.63 4.90
N THR A 78 -13.11 44.33 4.64
CA THR A 78 -11.79 43.70 4.85
C THR A 78 -11.07 43.37 3.54
N THR A 79 -11.60 43.76 2.39
CA THR A 79 -11.04 43.48 1.05
C THR A 79 -9.60 44.00 0.88
N SER A 80 -9.21 45.04 1.61
CA SER A 80 -7.87 45.63 1.56
C SER A 80 -6.84 44.89 2.43
N GLN A 81 -7.27 43.98 3.31
CA GLN A 81 -6.40 43.27 4.24
C GLN A 81 -6.15 41.83 3.74
N ARG A 82 -4.88 41.52 3.46
CA ARG A 82 -4.45 40.16 3.14
C ARG A 82 -4.57 39.30 4.41
N THR A 83 -5.65 38.54 4.50
CA THR A 83 -5.79 37.56 5.60
C THR A 83 -4.74 36.44 5.45
N PRO A 84 -4.25 35.85 6.56
CA PRO A 84 -3.29 34.76 6.50
C PRO A 84 -3.78 33.62 5.60
N SER A 85 -2.89 33.11 4.76
CA SER A 85 -3.20 32.11 3.73
C SER A 85 -3.69 30.76 4.31
N HIS A 86 -3.52 30.53 5.61
CA HIS A 86 -3.79 29.25 6.25
C HIS A 86 -4.69 29.46 7.46
N ARG A 87 -5.99 29.17 7.27
CA ARG A 87 -6.97 29.16 8.37
C ARG A 87 -6.70 27.96 9.29
N LEU A 88 -6.77 28.22 10.59
CA LEU A 88 -6.63 27.20 11.62
C LEU A 88 -7.92 26.38 11.75
N ILE A 89 -7.79 25.10 12.08
CA ILE A 89 -8.89 24.14 12.19
C ILE A 89 -9.22 23.94 13.67
N PRO A 90 -10.51 23.98 14.07
CA PRO A 90 -10.92 23.68 15.44
C PRO A 90 -10.49 22.27 15.87
N PRO A 91 -10.03 22.07 17.14
CA PRO A 91 -9.53 20.79 17.60
C PRO A 91 -10.55 19.65 17.48
N THR A 92 -11.83 19.93 17.71
CA THR A 92 -12.90 18.93 17.64
C THR A 92 -13.06 18.36 16.23
N THR A 93 -13.15 19.23 15.21
CA THR A 93 -13.24 18.84 13.80
C THR A 93 -12.01 18.04 13.37
N LEU A 94 -10.83 18.47 13.81
CA LEU A 94 -9.58 17.79 13.47
C LEU A 94 -9.49 16.41 14.13
N SER A 95 -9.86 16.28 15.40
CA SER A 95 -9.89 15.00 16.12
C SER A 95 -10.85 14.00 15.48
N THR A 96 -12.02 14.45 15.02
CA THR A 96 -12.96 13.58 14.28
C THR A 96 -12.37 13.14 12.94
N PHE A 97 -11.70 14.02 12.21
CA PHE A 97 -11.02 13.65 10.96
C PHE A 97 -9.90 12.63 11.19
N LEU A 98 -9.08 12.84 12.22
CA LEU A 98 -8.00 11.94 12.60
C LEU A 98 -8.54 10.54 12.93
N SER A 99 -9.55 10.45 13.80
CA SER A 99 -10.09 9.17 14.25
C SER A 99 -10.89 8.41 13.20
N SER A 100 -11.53 9.12 12.26
CA SER A 100 -12.34 8.51 11.20
C SER A 100 -11.54 8.16 9.94
N THR A 101 -10.48 8.90 9.63
CA THR A 101 -9.81 8.81 8.32
C THR A 101 -8.33 8.46 8.46
N ILE A 102 -7.55 9.28 9.17
CA ILE A 102 -6.09 9.13 9.22
C ILE A 102 -5.67 7.89 10.02
N TYR A 103 -6.17 7.73 11.24
CA TYR A 103 -5.73 6.62 12.08
C TYR A 103 -6.17 5.25 11.57
N PRO A 104 -7.40 5.05 11.06
CA PRO A 104 -7.78 3.78 10.44
C PRO A 104 -6.89 3.40 9.25
N THR A 105 -6.58 4.34 8.35
CA THR A 105 -5.72 4.09 7.18
C THR A 105 -4.28 3.77 7.59
N TRP A 106 -3.74 4.50 8.57
CA TRP A 106 -2.44 4.20 9.18
C TRP A 106 -2.43 2.80 9.83
N SER A 107 -3.50 2.42 10.52
CA SER A 107 -3.63 1.09 11.13
C SER A 107 -3.61 -0.02 10.09
N LYS A 108 -4.38 0.12 9.01
CA LYS A 108 -4.41 -0.86 7.91
C LYS A 108 -3.03 -1.06 7.28
N ARG A 109 -2.30 0.02 6.98
CA ARG A 109 -0.93 -0.07 6.47
C ARG A 109 0.01 -0.76 7.47
N SER A 110 -0.10 -0.44 8.76
CA SER A 110 0.68 -1.10 9.81
C SER A 110 0.37 -2.59 9.93
N GLU A 111 -0.89 -2.98 9.78
CA GLU A 111 -1.33 -4.37 9.81
C GLU A 111 -0.74 -5.16 8.65
N VAL A 112 -0.82 -4.62 7.43
CA VAL A 112 -0.20 -5.21 6.23
C VAL A 112 1.31 -5.39 6.42
N LEU A 113 2.02 -4.35 6.88
CA LEU A 113 3.46 -4.42 7.15
C LEU A 113 3.82 -5.36 8.30
N THR A 114 2.89 -5.59 9.24
CA THR A 114 3.08 -6.56 10.34
C THR A 114 2.89 -7.97 9.84
N TYR A 115 1.83 -8.22 9.09
CA TYR A 115 1.57 -9.51 8.47
C TYR A 115 2.72 -9.92 7.54
N CYS A 116 3.17 -9.04 6.64
CA CYS A 116 4.28 -9.36 5.75
C CYS A 116 5.62 -9.52 6.48
N ALA A 117 5.81 -8.88 7.64
CA ALA A 117 6.98 -9.15 8.49
C ALA A 117 6.96 -10.59 9.05
N ILE A 118 5.78 -11.07 9.49
CA ILE A 118 5.62 -12.44 9.97
C ILE A 118 5.91 -13.43 8.83
N VAL A 119 5.32 -13.20 7.64
CA VAL A 119 5.57 -14.02 6.44
C VAL A 119 7.06 -14.07 6.10
N ALA A 120 7.76 -12.93 6.17
CA ALA A 120 9.20 -12.85 5.88
C ALA A 120 10.07 -13.67 6.84
N THR A 121 9.58 -13.97 8.05
CA THR A 121 10.29 -14.82 9.03
C THR A 121 9.93 -16.29 8.94
N SER A 122 8.87 -16.64 8.19
CA SER A 122 8.44 -18.03 8.01
C SER A 122 9.20 -18.70 6.85
N PRO A 123 9.51 -20.02 6.93
CA PRO A 123 10.08 -20.76 5.80
C PRO A 123 9.14 -20.73 4.59
N ASP A 124 9.65 -20.41 3.40
CA ASP A 124 8.92 -20.52 2.14
C ASP A 124 9.31 -21.83 1.43
N PRO A 125 8.52 -22.91 1.52
CA PRO A 125 8.82 -24.16 0.82
C PRO A 125 8.64 -24.06 -0.70
N ASN A 126 8.01 -22.99 -1.20
CA ASN A 126 7.72 -22.78 -2.62
C ASN A 126 8.65 -21.72 -3.25
N ASP A 127 9.81 -21.46 -2.63
CA ASP A 127 10.81 -20.57 -3.22
C ASP A 127 11.56 -21.32 -4.35
N PRO A 128 11.48 -20.83 -5.61
CA PRO A 128 12.09 -21.46 -6.78
C PRO A 128 13.62 -21.45 -6.72
N ASN A 129 14.20 -20.59 -5.88
CA ASN A 129 15.65 -20.43 -5.78
C ASN A 129 16.27 -21.28 -4.68
N ILE A 130 15.51 -22.06 -3.89
CA ILE A 130 16.04 -22.86 -2.76
C ILE A 130 17.19 -23.78 -3.22
N ASP A 131 16.97 -24.51 -4.32
CA ASP A 131 17.96 -25.43 -4.87
C ASP A 131 19.20 -24.71 -5.42
N LEU A 132 19.02 -23.51 -5.97
CA LEU A 132 20.13 -22.71 -6.48
C LEU A 132 20.96 -22.13 -5.34
N ILE A 133 20.30 -21.55 -4.34
CA ILE A 133 20.93 -20.97 -3.14
C ILE A 133 21.70 -22.04 -2.38
N SER A 134 21.11 -23.23 -2.17
CA SER A 134 21.80 -24.33 -1.49
C SER A 134 23.04 -24.81 -2.25
N LYS A 135 22.96 -24.96 -3.57
CA LYS A 135 24.12 -25.31 -4.42
C LYS A 135 25.19 -24.22 -4.42
N GLU A 136 24.78 -22.95 -4.44
CA GLU A 136 25.70 -21.81 -4.42
C GLU A 136 26.46 -21.74 -3.09
N ASN A 137 25.73 -21.85 -1.97
CA ASN A 137 26.30 -21.89 -0.63
C ASN A 137 27.26 -23.07 -0.47
N GLU A 138 26.94 -24.25 -0.99
CA GLU A 138 27.84 -25.40 -0.90
C GLU A 138 29.10 -25.22 -1.76
N LYS A 139 28.98 -24.65 -2.97
CA LYS A 139 30.15 -24.31 -3.79
C LYS A 139 31.07 -23.31 -3.11
N ASP A 140 30.50 -22.29 -2.46
CA ASP A 140 31.29 -21.31 -1.71
C ASP A 140 31.98 -21.94 -0.50
N ARG A 141 31.31 -22.83 0.25
CA ARG A 141 31.93 -23.58 1.34
C ARG A 141 33.12 -24.43 0.92
N MET A 142 33.14 -24.89 -0.33
CA MET A 142 34.26 -25.65 -0.91
C MET A 142 35.34 -24.75 -1.54
N ARG A 143 35.10 -23.44 -1.66
CA ARG A 143 36.00 -22.49 -2.31
C ARG A 143 37.20 -22.20 -1.40
N ILE A 144 38.41 -22.44 -1.91
CA ILE A 144 39.66 -22.05 -1.25
C ILE A 144 40.14 -20.74 -1.88
N VAL A 145 40.36 -19.72 -1.05
CA VAL A 145 40.75 -18.37 -1.49
C VAL A 145 42.19 -18.09 -1.09
N ASP A 146 43.06 -17.85 -2.07
CA ASP A 146 44.40 -17.33 -1.82
C ASP A 146 44.38 -15.79 -1.87
N GLU A 147 44.24 -15.19 -0.69
CA GLU A 147 44.16 -13.75 -0.48
C GLU A 147 45.42 -13.00 -0.93
N ARG A 148 46.55 -13.71 -1.08
CA ARG A 148 47.83 -13.12 -1.53
C ARG A 148 47.88 -12.94 -3.05
N LEU A 149 47.14 -13.76 -3.80
CA LEU A 149 47.06 -13.69 -5.26
C LEU A 149 45.93 -12.78 -5.73
N ASP A 150 44.80 -12.74 -5.00
CA ASP A 150 43.69 -11.82 -5.28
C ASP A 150 42.96 -11.41 -3.99
N PRO A 151 43.21 -10.19 -3.47
CA PRO A 151 42.56 -9.64 -2.28
C PRO A 151 41.04 -9.44 -2.39
N TYR A 152 40.46 -9.48 -3.59
CA TYR A 152 39.03 -9.25 -3.80
C TYR A 152 38.24 -10.54 -4.01
N SER A 153 38.94 -11.65 -4.29
CA SER A 153 38.32 -12.92 -4.57
C SER A 153 37.54 -13.50 -3.38
N GLY A 154 37.88 -13.13 -2.13
CA GLY A 154 37.21 -13.62 -0.92
C GLY A 154 35.76 -13.16 -0.70
N ARG A 155 35.22 -12.30 -1.56
CA ARG A 155 33.85 -11.80 -1.42
C ARG A 155 32.85 -12.76 -2.07
N PHE A 156 32.09 -13.46 -1.25
CA PHE A 156 30.90 -14.18 -1.66
C PHE A 156 29.64 -13.36 -1.35
N PHE A 157 28.76 -13.23 -2.34
CA PHE A 157 27.47 -12.58 -2.20
C PHE A 157 26.38 -13.63 -2.46
N PRO A 158 25.88 -14.31 -1.41
CA PRO A 158 24.85 -15.32 -1.59
C PRO A 158 23.61 -14.71 -2.26
N THR A 159 23.01 -15.46 -3.19
CA THR A 159 21.68 -15.11 -3.69
C THR A 159 20.69 -15.10 -2.52
N GLU A 160 19.95 -14.01 -2.35
CA GLU A 160 18.96 -13.88 -1.29
C GLU A 160 17.74 -14.78 -1.55
N SER A 161 17.22 -15.42 -0.50
CA SER A 161 15.92 -16.11 -0.58
C SER A 161 14.79 -15.10 -0.74
N ARG A 162 13.65 -15.54 -1.27
CA ARG A 162 12.46 -14.68 -1.42
C ARG A 162 12.02 -14.07 -0.09
N THR A 163 12.13 -14.82 1.00
CA THR A 163 11.85 -14.35 2.38
C THR A 163 12.84 -13.30 2.86
N GLN A 164 14.13 -13.41 2.51
CA GLN A 164 15.15 -12.39 2.82
C GLN A 164 14.90 -11.09 2.05
N VAL A 165 14.61 -11.20 0.75
CA VAL A 165 14.22 -10.04 -0.09
C VAL A 165 12.99 -9.36 0.51
N LEU A 166 11.95 -10.12 0.86
CA LEU A 166 10.75 -9.59 1.50
C LEU A 166 11.06 -8.90 2.84
N ALA A 167 11.92 -9.49 3.67
CA ALA A 167 12.33 -8.89 4.94
C ALA A 167 13.01 -7.52 4.73
N GLY A 168 13.87 -7.42 3.70
CA GLY A 168 14.46 -6.14 3.28
C GLY A 168 13.41 -5.11 2.87
N VAL A 169 12.47 -5.51 2.02
CA VAL A 169 11.36 -4.64 1.57
C VAL A 169 10.52 -4.15 2.75
N VAL A 170 10.11 -5.05 3.66
CA VAL A 170 9.28 -4.67 4.81
C VAL A 170 10.01 -3.72 5.76
N ARG A 171 11.31 -3.91 6.00
CA ARG A 171 12.12 -2.97 6.81
C ARG A 171 12.15 -1.59 6.19
N ASN A 172 12.39 -1.50 4.88
CA ASN A 172 12.43 -0.24 4.17
C ASN A 172 11.05 0.45 4.20
N GLU A 173 9.98 -0.28 3.92
CA GLU A 173 8.63 0.29 3.91
C GLU A 173 8.17 0.75 5.31
N ARG A 174 8.62 0.10 6.39
CA ARG A 174 8.40 0.60 7.75
C ARG A 174 9.10 1.93 8.00
N GLY A 175 10.35 2.08 7.53
CA GLY A 175 11.06 3.36 7.63
C GLY A 175 10.41 4.46 6.80
N VAL A 176 9.96 4.15 5.58
CA VAL A 176 9.19 5.10 4.75
C VAL A 176 7.89 5.48 5.44
N GLU A 177 7.18 4.51 6.03
CA GLU A 177 5.93 4.75 6.75
C GLU A 177 6.12 5.69 7.95
N GLU A 178 7.20 5.55 8.71
CA GLU A 178 7.56 6.46 9.79
C GLU A 178 7.78 7.90 9.29
N ILE A 179 8.54 8.06 8.20
CA ILE A 179 8.80 9.37 7.58
C ILE A 179 7.50 10.01 7.09
N VAL A 180 6.64 9.22 6.43
CA VAL A 180 5.36 9.71 5.90
C VAL A 180 4.47 10.20 7.04
N ARG A 181 4.32 9.42 8.12
CA ARG A 181 3.49 9.82 9.27
C ARG A 181 4.01 11.07 9.96
N GLU A 182 5.33 11.19 10.13
CA GLU A 182 5.94 12.40 10.69
C GLU A 182 5.60 13.63 9.83
N ARG A 183 5.79 13.55 8.52
CA ARG A 183 5.49 14.66 7.60
C ARG A 183 4.01 15.01 7.58
N THR A 184 3.12 14.02 7.51
CA THR A 184 1.68 14.24 7.58
C THR A 184 1.32 14.93 8.89
N TRP A 185 1.91 14.49 10.00
CA TRP A 185 1.68 15.07 11.32
C TRP A 185 2.20 16.50 11.45
N GLU A 186 3.36 16.81 10.88
CA GLU A 186 3.88 18.18 10.81
C GLU A 186 2.88 19.10 10.11
N VAL A 187 2.35 18.70 8.96
CA VAL A 187 1.34 19.50 8.24
C VAL A 187 0.08 19.68 9.10
N ILE A 188 -0.39 18.62 9.77
CA ILE A 188 -1.54 18.68 10.67
C ILE A 188 -1.29 19.66 11.84
N LYS A 189 -0.13 19.57 12.50
CA LYS A 189 0.29 20.48 13.58
C LYS A 189 0.27 21.94 13.13
N THR A 190 0.76 22.25 11.92
CA THR A 190 0.76 23.64 11.41
C THR A 190 -0.65 24.20 11.18
N ARG A 191 -1.67 23.35 11.07
CA ARG A 191 -3.05 23.74 10.80
C ARG A 191 -3.96 23.67 12.03
N SER A 192 -3.51 23.08 13.13
CA SER A 192 -4.29 23.03 14.37
C SER A 192 -4.15 24.34 15.17
N THR A 193 -5.19 24.71 15.91
CA THR A 193 -5.16 25.93 16.74
C THR A 193 -4.23 25.84 17.95
N ASP A 194 -3.96 24.64 18.43
CA ASP A 194 -3.25 24.31 19.67
C ASP A 194 -1.91 23.58 19.43
N GLY A 195 -1.48 23.44 18.17
CA GLY A 195 -0.31 22.65 17.79
C GLY A 195 -0.39 21.18 18.19
N MET A 196 -1.60 20.60 18.23
CA MET A 196 -1.91 19.24 18.70
C MET A 196 -1.47 18.98 20.15
N GLY A 197 -1.46 20.03 20.98
CA GLY A 197 -1.02 19.93 22.38
C GLY A 197 0.45 19.54 22.53
N GLY A 198 1.27 19.75 21.50
CA GLY A 198 2.69 19.37 21.50
C GLY A 198 2.97 17.86 21.35
N LYS A 199 1.93 17.05 21.14
CA LYS A 199 2.07 15.60 20.99
C LYS A 199 2.79 15.23 19.69
N THR A 200 3.56 14.16 19.76
CA THR A 200 4.06 13.44 18.58
C THR A 200 2.95 12.63 17.93
N TRP A 201 3.13 12.22 16.67
CA TRP A 201 2.13 11.37 16.01
C TRP A 201 2.04 10.01 16.68
N GLN A 202 3.16 9.49 17.22
CA GLN A 202 3.21 8.21 17.92
C GLN A 202 2.33 8.24 19.16
N GLU A 203 2.44 9.28 19.98
CA GLU A 203 1.65 9.45 21.20
C GLU A 203 0.16 9.55 20.88
N ALA A 204 -0.20 10.42 19.93
CA ALA A 204 -1.60 10.64 19.55
C ALA A 204 -2.22 9.38 18.91
N TYR A 205 -1.46 8.65 18.10
CA TYR A 205 -1.88 7.39 17.49
C TYR A 205 -1.99 6.25 18.51
N ALA A 206 -1.06 6.19 19.47
CA ALA A 206 -1.09 5.20 20.55
C ALA A 206 -2.31 5.40 21.46
N GLU A 207 -2.61 6.65 21.82
CA GLU A 207 -3.81 7.01 22.59
C GLU A 207 -5.10 6.62 21.88
N TRP A 208 -5.18 6.82 20.56
CA TRP A 208 -6.33 6.36 19.77
C TRP A 208 -6.44 4.83 19.74
N LYS A 209 -5.32 4.12 19.70
CA LYS A 209 -5.29 2.66 19.61
C LYS A 209 -5.64 1.98 20.94
N THR A 210 -5.41 2.64 22.07
CA THR A 210 -5.88 2.17 23.38
C THR A 210 -7.36 2.51 23.53
N PRO A 211 -8.28 1.53 23.47
CA PRO A 211 -9.69 1.82 23.73
C PRO A 211 -9.84 2.29 25.18
N SER A 212 -10.49 3.45 25.35
CA SER A 212 -10.93 3.95 26.66
C SER A 212 -11.99 3.06 27.29
#